data_AF-A0A3B0VIN5-F1
#
_entry.id   AF-A0A3B0VIN5-F1
#
_cell.length_a   1.000
_cell.length_b   1.000
_cell.length_c   1.000
_cell.angle_alpha   90.00
_cell.angle_beta   90.00
_cell.angle_gamma   90.00
#
_symmetry.space_group_name_H-M   'P 1'
#
loop_
_entity.id
_entity.type
_entity.pdbx_description
1 polymer ?
#
loop_
_entity_poly.entity_id
_entity_poly.type
_entity_poly.pdbx_seq_one_letter_code
_entity_poly.pdbx_strand_id
1 'polypeptide(L)' 'MTLSENARQIVRKRAGKRCEDHFVWSIDSVLFHGLTGCGRATVEALRLNNFLTVTVRRNWVLAGWHPPNSNAA' A
#
# COMPACT_ATOMS: atom_id res chain seq x y z
N MET A 1 19.81 22.12 17.52
CA MET A 1 18.92 21.33 18.38
C MET A 1 18.79 19.93 17.78
N THR A 2 19.73 19.05 18.12
CA THR A 2 19.79 17.69 17.59
C THR A 2 19.10 16.78 18.57
N LEU A 3 18.10 16.01 18.12
CA LEU A 3 17.49 14.97 18.93
C LEU A 3 18.58 14.02 19.45
N SER A 4 18.57 13.74 20.75
CA SER A 4 19.48 12.76 21.34
C SER A 4 19.24 11.39 20.72
N GLU A 5 20.30 10.58 20.63
CA GLU A 5 20.28 9.24 20.05
C GLU A 5 19.16 8.36 20.63
N ASN A 6 18.80 8.60 21.90
CA ASN A 6 17.69 7.94 22.60
C ASN A 6 16.31 8.17 21.95
N ALA A 7 16.04 9.37 21.42
CA ALA A 7 14.76 9.67 20.78
C ALA A 7 14.62 8.95 19.42
N ARG A 8 15.72 8.81 18.68
CA ARG A 8 15.76 8.05 17.42
C ARG A 8 15.48 6.56 17.67
N GLN A 9 16.03 6.02 18.75
CA GLN A 9 15.86 4.62 19.13
C GLN A 9 14.41 4.28 19.53
N ILE A 10 13.69 5.22 20.14
CA ILE A 10 12.27 5.06 20.52
C ILE A 10 11.36 4.96 19.30
N VAL A 11 11.56 5.82 18.30
CA VAL A 11 10.77 5.78 17.05
C VAL A 11 11.01 4.47 16.30
N ARG A 12 12.27 4.01 16.24
CA ARG A 12 12.65 2.79 15.53
C ARG A 12 12.09 1.51 16.16
N LYS A 13 11.88 1.48 17.49
CA LYS A 13 11.27 0.34 18.21
C LYS A 13 9.76 0.17 18.00
N ARG A 14 9.06 1.18 17.48
CA ARG A 14 7.61 1.12 17.17
C ARG A 14 7.30 0.85 15.70
N ALA A 15 8.30 0.52 14.88
CA ALA A 15 8.07 0.19 13.49
C ALA A 15 7.23 -1.09 13.38
N GLY A 16 5.98 -0.96 12.92
CA GLY A 16 5.14 -2.09 12.54
C GLY A 16 5.69 -2.80 11.30
N LYS A 17 5.05 -3.91 10.90
CA LYS A 17 5.39 -4.58 9.64
C LYS A 17 5.18 -3.61 8.47
N ARG A 18 5.91 -3.81 7.36
CA ARG A 18 5.83 -2.93 6.19
C ARG A 18 4.46 -3.08 5.54
N CYS A 19 4.00 -2.05 4.84
CA CYS A 19 2.74 -2.12 4.09
C CYS A 19 2.75 -3.29 3.09
N GLU A 20 3.87 -3.55 2.42
CA GLU A 20 4.05 -4.68 1.50
C GLU A 20 3.79 -6.05 2.15
N ASP A 21 4.00 -6.18 3.46
CA ASP A 21 3.72 -7.43 4.19
C ASP A 21 2.22 -7.64 4.47
N HIS A 22 1.42 -6.57 4.33
CA HIS A 22 0.00 -6.55 4.67
C HIS A 22 -0.92 -6.55 3.45
N PHE A 23 -0.41 -6.22 2.26
CA PHE A 23 -1.22 -5.98 1.08
C PHE A 23 -0.66 -6.62 -0.19
N VAL A 24 -1.53 -6.90 -1.15
CA VAL A 24 -1.18 -7.32 -2.50
C VAL A 24 -2.15 -6.73 -3.51
N TRP A 25 -1.67 -6.47 -4.72
CA TRP A 25 -2.53 -6.13 -5.86
C TRP A 25 -3.20 -7.40 -6.41
N SER A 26 -4.42 -7.26 -6.93
CA SER A 26 -5.00 -8.28 -7.81
C SER A 26 -4.16 -8.45 -9.07
N ILE A 27 -4.35 -9.56 -9.77
CA ILE A 27 -3.60 -9.87 -11.00
C ILE A 27 -3.79 -8.79 -12.07
N ASP A 28 -4.99 -8.22 -12.18
CA ASP A 28 -5.30 -7.11 -13.09
C ASP A 28 -4.81 -5.73 -12.58
N SER A 29 -4.20 -5.68 -11.39
CA SER A 29 -3.69 -4.47 -10.73
C SER A 29 -4.75 -3.40 -10.46
N VAL A 30 -6.01 -3.79 -10.35
CA VAL A 30 -7.13 -2.87 -10.12
C VAL A 30 -7.56 -2.85 -8.65
N LEU A 31 -7.55 -4.01 -8.00
CA LEU A 31 -8.01 -4.19 -6.63
C LEU A 31 -6.82 -4.32 -5.67
N PHE A 32 -7.03 -3.79 -4.48
CA PHE A 32 -6.08 -3.86 -3.38
C PHE A 32 -6.60 -4.86 -2.33
N HIS A 33 -5.85 -5.92 -2.06
CA HIS A 33 -6.24 -6.99 -1.14
C HIS A 33 -5.40 -6.95 0.14
N GLY A 34 -6.04 -7.14 1.28
CA GLY A 34 -5.36 -7.32 2.56
C GLY A 34 -5.01 -8.78 2.83
N LEU A 35 -3.72 -9.08 3.02
CA LEU A 35 -3.21 -10.42 3.34
C LEU A 35 -3.42 -10.78 4.82
N THR A 36 -3.37 -9.78 5.70
CA THR A 36 -3.49 -9.93 7.16
C THR A 36 -4.82 -9.36 7.67
N GLY A 37 -5.18 -9.66 8.93
CA GLY A 37 -6.34 -9.04 9.57
C GLY A 37 -6.28 -7.51 9.56
N CYS A 38 -5.15 -6.93 9.93
CA CYS A 38 -4.92 -5.48 9.84
C CYS A 38 -5.06 -4.98 8.39
N GLY A 39 -4.48 -5.69 7.42
CA GLY A 39 -4.57 -5.34 6.01
C GLY A 39 -6.02 -5.29 5.51
N ARG A 40 -6.83 -6.32 5.82
CA ARG A 40 -8.25 -6.36 5.44
C ARG A 40 -9.04 -5.22 6.10
N ALA A 41 -8.83 -5.01 7.40
CA ALA A 41 -9.48 -3.91 8.12
C ALA A 41 -9.13 -2.55 7.51
N THR A 42 -7.88 -2.33 7.10
CA THR A 42 -7.46 -1.10 6.42
C THR A 42 -8.12 -0.91 5.06
N VAL A 43 -8.24 -1.96 4.23
CA VAL A 43 -8.92 -1.90 2.93
C VAL A 43 -10.37 -1.44 3.09
N GLU A 44 -11.08 -1.99 4.08
CA GLU A 44 -12.48 -1.63 4.37
C GLU A 44 -12.59 -0.23 4.98
N ALA A 45 -11.81 0.05 6.03
CA ALA A 45 -11.89 1.32 6.77
C ALA A 45 -11.56 2.53 5.89
N LEU A 46 -10.57 2.39 5.00
CA LEU A 46 -10.17 3.45 4.06
C LEU A 46 -10.90 3.36 2.70
N ARG A 47 -11.75 2.34 2.51
CA ARG A 47 -12.48 2.08 1.26
C ARG A 47 -11.56 2.09 0.04
N LEU A 48 -10.43 1.39 0.12
CA LEU A 48 -9.36 1.41 -0.91
C LEU A 48 -9.80 0.85 -2.27
N ASN A 49 -10.95 0.15 -2.31
CA ASN A 49 -11.58 -0.39 -3.51
C ASN A 49 -12.95 0.23 -3.79
N ASN A 50 -13.18 1.48 -3.39
CA ASN A 50 -14.40 2.18 -3.79
C ASN A 50 -14.49 2.35 -5.33
N PHE A 51 -15.70 2.60 -5.82
CA PHE A 51 -15.99 2.67 -7.25
C PHE A 51 -15.10 3.66 -8.01
N LEU A 52 -14.87 4.87 -7.46
CA LEU A 52 -14.06 5.89 -8.12
C LEU A 52 -12.61 5.44 -8.23
N THR A 53 -12.03 4.95 -7.13
CA THR A 53 -10.65 4.48 -7.10
C THR A 53 -10.41 3.31 -8.06
N VAL A 54 -11.33 2.34 -8.10
CA VAL A 54 -11.28 1.21 -9.03
C VAL A 54 -11.38 1.68 -10.48
N THR A 55 -12.27 2.63 -10.77
CA THR A 55 -12.45 3.18 -12.13
C THR A 55 -11.20 3.91 -12.62
N VAL A 56 -10.59 4.74 -11.76
CA VAL A 56 -9.35 5.44 -12.09
C VAL A 56 -8.20 4.45 -12.34
N ARG A 57 -8.02 3.43 -11.49
CA ARG A 57 -6.98 2.41 -11.68
C ARG A 57 -7.16 1.62 -12.97
N ARG A 58 -8.40 1.27 -13.33
CA ARG A 58 -8.69 0.64 -14.63
C ARG A 58 -8.21 1.50 -15.79
N ASN A 59 -8.48 2.80 -15.74
CA ASN A 59 -8.01 3.73 -16.78
C ASN A 59 -6.48 3.84 -16.81
N TRP A 60 -5.81 3.78 -15.65
CA TRP A 60 -4.35 3.75 -15.59
C TRP A 60 -3.76 2.47 -16.15
N VAL A 61 -4.40 1.31 -15.90
CA VAL A 61 -4.01 0.04 -16.52
C VAL A 61 -4.16 0.11 -18.03
N LEU A 62 -5.29 0.62 -18.52
CA LEU A 62 -5.52 0.82 -19.95
C LEU A 62 -4.52 1.81 -20.59
N ALA A 63 -4.08 2.82 -19.84
CA ALA A 63 -3.07 3.78 -20.28
C ALA A 63 -1.62 3.27 -20.13
N GLY A 64 -1.40 2.09 -19.55
CA GLY A 64 -0.07 1.53 -19.27
C GLY A 64 0.70 2.24 -18.14
N TRP A 65 0.01 3.01 -17.29
CA TRP A 65 0.62 3.70 -16.14
C TRP A 65 0.68 2.83 -14.89
N HIS A 66 -0.10 1.74 -14.85
CA HIS A 66 -0.21 0.83 -13.71
C HIS A 66 -0.42 -0.62 -14.17
N PRO A 67 0.14 -1.64 -13.50
CA PRO A 67 1.11 -1.53 -12.41
C PRO A 67 2.41 -0.91 -12.91
N PRO A 68 3.15 -0.13 -12.08
CA PRO A 68 4.47 0.33 -12.48
C PRO A 68 5.29 -0.91 -12.82
N ASN A 69 5.77 -1.00 -14.06
CA ASN A 69 6.47 -2.16 -14.61
C ASN A 69 7.37 -2.80 -13.53
N SER A 70 7.11 -4.05 -13.18
CA SER A 70 7.93 -4.78 -12.20
C SER A 70 9.37 -5.02 -12.68
N ASN A 71 9.69 -4.65 -13.93
CA ASN A 71 11.04 -4.52 -14.50
C ASN A 71 11.03 -3.33 -15.49
N ALA A 72 11.44 -2.14 -15.05
CA ALA A 72 12.13 -1.21 -15.93
C ALA A 72 13.62 -1.53 -15.81
N ALA A 73 14.26 -1.85 -16.95
CA ALA A 73 15.72 -1.96 -17.04
C ALA A 73 16.40 -0.60 -16.74
#